data_AF-A0A843K6I0-F1
#
_entry.id   AF-A0A843K6I0-F1
#
_cell.length_a   1.000
_cell.length_b   1.000
_cell.length_c   1.000
_cell.angle_alpha   90.00
_cell.angle_beta   90.00
_cell.angle_gamma   90.00
#
_symmetry.space_group_name_H-M   'P 1'
#
loop_
_entity.id
_entity.type
_entity.pdbx_description
1 polymer ?
#
loop_
_entity_poly.entity_id
_entity_poly.type
_entity_poly.pdbx_seq_one_letter_code
_entity_poly.pdbx_strand_id
1 'polypeptide(L)'
;MYLDAFCIISAITAMEGMIISWAYNKWDAFQGILLGIVDLPKEKIIELSRRQASEIFNNQRMIAFALLFILFVHLIGIDHHELSFSSDLSYLAFKSAYYLAVYLEGAGLYILFMTALAVHNIGLLPLRLDALYSDFHSIGTIYSQFTICAAMVYIVWGFFQIVVPPQFSSLQTIIWFSGFALVLFAYFLLPQYSIHKMMISTKKERFELFSSQLKAAMDGPFEVPTDENVSCLKDVLMVQDKLNKMSEWPFGWRELLYIAVVILIPLILIMLEIALGIAGI
;
A
#
# COMPACT_ATOMS: atom_id res chain seq x y z
N MET A 1 -32.01 10.11 -18.73
CA MET A 1 -30.68 10.00 -19.38
C MET A 1 -29.66 9.93 -18.27
N TYR A 2 -29.11 8.74 -17.97
CA TYR A 2 -28.15 8.53 -16.87
C TYR A 2 -26.74 9.02 -17.23
N LEU A 3 -26.63 10.28 -17.65
CA LEU A 3 -25.36 10.88 -18.05
C LEU A 3 -24.35 10.81 -16.91
N ASP A 4 -24.80 11.06 -15.68
CA ASP A 4 -23.97 11.04 -14.47
C ASP A 4 -23.34 9.66 -14.25
N ALA A 5 -24.10 8.57 -14.45
CA ALA A 5 -23.59 7.21 -14.31
C ALA A 5 -22.51 6.86 -15.33
N PHE A 6 -22.71 7.27 -16.59
CA PHE A 6 -21.70 7.12 -17.65
C PHE A 6 -20.45 7.94 -17.36
N CYS A 7 -20.61 9.18 -16.89
CA CYS A 7 -19.51 10.05 -16.52
C CYS A 7 -18.67 9.47 -15.38
N ILE A 8 -19.33 8.97 -14.32
CA ILE A 8 -18.64 8.38 -13.16
C ILE A 8 -17.90 7.09 -13.57
N ILE A 9 -18.53 6.16 -14.30
CA ILE A 9 -17.85 4.93 -14.77
C ILE A 9 -16.67 5.26 -15.69
N SER A 10 -16.81 6.25 -16.57
CA SER A 10 -15.72 6.68 -17.44
C SER A 10 -14.56 7.24 -16.63
N ALA A 11 -14.85 8.01 -15.57
CA ALA A 11 -13.84 8.54 -14.66
C ALA A 11 -13.15 7.42 -13.86
N ILE A 12 -13.90 6.43 -13.37
CA ILE A 12 -13.35 5.23 -12.71
C ILE A 12 -12.39 4.50 -13.66
N THR A 13 -12.87 4.16 -14.85
CA THR A 13 -12.09 3.43 -15.87
C THR A 13 -10.78 4.16 -16.20
N ALA A 14 -10.86 5.48 -16.43
CA ALA A 14 -9.69 6.29 -16.73
C ALA A 14 -8.72 6.34 -15.54
N MET A 15 -9.23 6.53 -14.32
CA MET A 15 -8.43 6.60 -13.10
C MET A 15 -7.71 5.28 -12.82
N GLU A 16 -8.40 4.15 -12.91
CA GLU A 16 -7.82 2.82 -12.70
C GLU A 16 -6.73 2.52 -13.73
N GLY A 17 -6.99 2.80 -15.02
CA GLY A 17 -5.98 2.66 -16.08
C GLY A 17 -4.75 3.53 -15.83
N MET A 18 -4.94 4.78 -15.41
CA MET A 18 -3.83 5.68 -15.05
C MET A 18 -3.05 5.16 -13.83
N ILE A 19 -3.72 4.65 -12.79
CA ILE A 19 -3.08 4.13 -11.59
C ILE A 19 -2.28 2.86 -11.89
N ILE A 20 -2.80 1.95 -12.72
CA ILE A 20 -2.09 0.74 -13.15
C ILE A 20 -0.81 1.12 -13.92
N SER A 21 -0.91 2.07 -14.86
CA SER A 21 0.25 2.58 -15.60
C SER A 21 1.26 3.29 -14.70
N TRP A 22 0.77 4.12 -13.77
CA TRP A 22 1.60 4.77 -12.76
C TRP A 22 2.32 3.75 -11.88
N ALA A 23 1.63 2.69 -11.42
CA ALA A 23 2.19 1.63 -10.60
C ALA A 23 3.37 0.93 -11.30
N TYR A 24 3.22 0.64 -12.59
CA TYR A 24 4.28 0.08 -13.43
C TYR A 24 5.52 0.98 -13.44
N ASN A 25 5.34 2.26 -13.77
CA ASN A 25 6.43 3.22 -13.85
C ASN A 25 7.06 3.50 -12.47
N LYS A 26 6.29 3.39 -11.39
CA LYS A 26 6.78 3.69 -10.04
C LYS A 26 7.56 2.55 -9.41
N TRP A 27 7.42 1.34 -9.92
CA TRP A 27 8.22 0.19 -9.50
C TRP A 27 9.71 0.38 -9.74
N ASP A 28 10.12 1.06 -10.82
CA ASP A 28 11.53 1.35 -11.09
C ASP A 28 12.14 2.29 -10.03
N ALA A 29 11.37 3.26 -9.53
CA ALA A 29 11.81 4.11 -8.42
C ALA A 29 11.97 3.31 -7.13
N PHE A 30 11.13 2.31 -6.92
CA PHE A 30 11.22 1.41 -5.77
C PHE A 30 12.50 0.56 -5.81
N GLN A 31 12.91 0.08 -7.00
CA GLN A 31 14.19 -0.61 -7.17
C GLN A 31 15.39 0.26 -6.75
N GLY A 32 15.40 1.54 -7.13
CA GLY A 32 16.46 2.48 -6.75
C GLY A 32 16.62 2.60 -5.23
N ILE A 33 15.50 2.58 -4.51
CA ILE A 33 15.47 2.62 -3.04
C ILE A 33 15.97 1.30 -2.44
N LEU A 34 15.62 0.15 -3.01
CA LEU A 34 16.13 -1.15 -2.53
C LEU A 34 17.65 -1.24 -2.58
N LEU A 35 18.28 -0.65 -3.60
CA LEU A 35 19.74 -0.61 -3.72
C LEU A 35 20.42 0.19 -2.60
N GLY A 36 19.71 1.17 -2.02
CA GLY A 36 20.17 1.94 -0.87
C GLY A 36 19.99 1.19 0.45
N ILE A 37 18.97 0.33 0.53
CA ILE A 37 18.46 -0.19 1.81
C ILE A 37 18.86 -1.64 2.10
N VAL A 38 18.93 -2.49 1.08
CA VAL A 38 19.16 -3.93 1.26
C VAL A 38 20.64 -4.26 1.22
N ASP A 39 21.12 -5.05 2.20
CA ASP A 39 22.50 -5.49 2.30
C ASP A 39 22.75 -6.75 1.47
N LEU A 40 22.58 -6.61 0.16
CA LEU A 40 22.87 -7.65 -0.82
C LEU A 40 23.75 -7.09 -1.96
N PRO A 41 24.46 -7.97 -2.70
CA PRO A 41 25.12 -7.61 -3.94
C PRO A 41 24.13 -6.94 -4.90
N LYS A 42 24.58 -5.89 -5.59
CA LYS A 42 23.77 -5.08 -6.51
C LYS A 42 23.04 -5.95 -7.53
N GLU A 43 23.73 -6.94 -8.09
CA GLU A 43 23.22 -7.85 -9.10
C GLU A 43 22.02 -8.65 -8.57
N LYS A 44 22.10 -9.12 -7.32
CA LYS A 44 21.02 -9.87 -6.67
C LYS A 44 19.79 -8.99 -6.40
N ILE A 45 19.99 -7.72 -6.02
CA ILE A 45 18.89 -6.77 -5.79
C ILE A 45 18.17 -6.47 -7.12
N ILE A 46 18.93 -6.25 -8.19
CA ILE A 46 18.37 -6.03 -9.54
C ILE A 46 17.59 -7.27 -10.01
N GLU A 47 18.15 -8.46 -9.85
CA GLU A 47 17.49 -9.72 -10.22
C GLU A 47 16.19 -9.93 -9.43
N LEU A 48 16.23 -9.72 -8.11
CA LEU A 48 15.07 -9.83 -7.23
C LEU A 48 13.97 -8.83 -7.65
N SER A 49 14.33 -7.56 -7.86
CA SER A 49 13.38 -6.53 -8.25
C SER A 49 12.76 -6.80 -9.62
N ARG A 50 13.56 -7.27 -10.60
CA ARG A 50 13.06 -7.67 -11.92
C ARG A 50 12.10 -8.84 -11.83
N ARG A 51 12.41 -9.84 -10.99
CA ARG A 51 11.54 -10.99 -10.75
C ARG A 51 10.21 -10.53 -10.14
N GLN A 52 10.26 -9.71 -9.09
CA GLN A 52 9.06 -9.14 -8.47
C GLN A 52 8.23 -8.34 -9.48
N ALA A 53 8.85 -7.48 -10.29
CA ALA A 53 8.16 -6.74 -11.35
C ALA A 53 7.43 -7.68 -12.32
N SER A 54 8.10 -8.75 -12.77
CA SER A 54 7.52 -9.73 -13.69
C SER A 54 6.38 -10.55 -13.08
N GLU A 55 6.35 -10.69 -11.75
CA GLU A 55 5.27 -11.34 -11.03
C GLU A 55 4.11 -10.38 -10.78
N ILE A 56 4.37 -9.12 -10.41
CA ILE A 56 3.35 -8.07 -10.16
C ILE A 56 2.63 -7.68 -11.45
N PHE A 57 3.36 -7.48 -12.54
CA PHE A 57 2.82 -7.02 -13.83
C PHE A 57 2.68 -8.17 -14.84
N ASN A 58 2.34 -9.36 -14.34
CA ASN A 58 2.10 -10.51 -15.18
C ASN A 58 0.72 -10.41 -15.86
N ASN A 59 0.70 -10.06 -17.15
CA ASN A 59 -0.54 -9.90 -17.92
C ASN A 59 -1.49 -11.10 -17.80
N GLN A 60 -0.98 -12.34 -17.89
CA GLN A 60 -1.83 -13.53 -17.85
C GLN A 60 -2.51 -13.70 -16.48
N ARG A 61 -1.76 -13.48 -15.39
CA ARG A 61 -2.30 -13.58 -14.03
C ARG A 61 -3.24 -12.43 -13.72
N MET A 62 -2.92 -11.21 -14.18
CA MET A 62 -3.81 -10.06 -14.06
C MET A 62 -5.14 -10.30 -14.77
N ILE A 63 -5.11 -10.77 -16.02
CA ILE A 63 -6.33 -11.12 -16.79
C ILE A 63 -7.13 -12.20 -16.06
N ALA A 64 -6.47 -13.28 -15.63
CA ALA A 64 -7.14 -14.39 -14.94
C ALA A 64 -7.80 -13.92 -13.64
N PHE A 65 -7.09 -13.12 -12.84
CA PHE A 65 -7.62 -12.57 -11.59
C PHE A 65 -8.78 -11.60 -11.84
N ALA A 66 -8.68 -10.73 -12.85
CA ALA A 66 -9.75 -9.82 -13.23
C ALA A 66 -11.02 -10.55 -13.67
N LEU A 67 -10.90 -11.62 -14.46
CA LEU A 67 -12.04 -12.46 -14.86
C LEU A 67 -12.68 -13.18 -13.67
N LEU A 68 -11.86 -13.70 -12.74
CA LEU A 68 -12.35 -14.28 -11.49
C LEU A 68 -13.06 -13.24 -10.62
N PHE A 69 -12.54 -12.01 -10.58
CA PHE A 69 -13.14 -10.91 -9.83
C PHE A 69 -14.49 -10.51 -10.42
N ILE A 70 -14.62 -10.40 -11.74
CA ILE A 70 -15.92 -10.17 -12.41
C ILE A 70 -16.92 -11.27 -12.03
N LEU A 71 -16.50 -12.55 -12.11
CA LEU A 71 -17.36 -13.67 -11.74
C LEU A 71 -17.80 -13.55 -10.27
N PHE A 72 -16.89 -13.18 -9.38
CA PHE A 72 -17.16 -13.02 -7.96
C PHE A 72 -18.14 -11.87 -7.68
N VAL A 73 -17.95 -10.70 -8.31
CA VAL A 73 -18.85 -9.56 -8.23
C VAL A 73 -20.25 -9.94 -8.73
N HIS A 74 -20.34 -10.69 -9.84
CA HIS A 74 -21.61 -11.17 -10.38
C HIS A 74 -22.32 -12.19 -9.48
N LEU A 75 -21.57 -13.14 -8.90
CA LEU A 75 -22.11 -14.16 -7.99
C LEU A 75 -22.64 -13.54 -6.69
N ILE A 76 -22.01 -12.48 -6.21
CA ILE A 76 -22.49 -11.70 -5.07
C ILE A 76 -23.66 -10.81 -5.50
N GLY A 77 -23.74 -10.40 -6.77
CA GLY A 77 -24.86 -9.59 -7.26
C GLY A 77 -24.72 -8.09 -6.97
N ILE A 78 -23.49 -7.61 -6.73
CA ILE A 78 -23.17 -6.19 -6.58
C ILE A 78 -23.38 -5.42 -7.90
N ASP A 79 -23.37 -6.12 -9.03
CA ASP A 79 -23.55 -5.57 -10.38
C ASP A 79 -25.01 -5.43 -10.83
N HIS A 80 -25.96 -5.78 -9.96
CA HIS A 80 -27.39 -5.65 -10.24
C HIS A 80 -27.83 -4.21 -9.97
N HIS A 81 -27.71 -3.36 -10.99
CA HIS A 81 -28.20 -1.99 -10.95
C HIS A 81 -29.62 -1.90 -11.57
N GLU A 82 -30.59 -1.39 -10.81
CA GLU A 82 -31.97 -1.14 -11.28
C GLU A 82 -32.04 0.11 -12.19
N LEU A 83 -31.28 0.11 -13.29
CA LEU A 83 -31.24 1.19 -14.26
C LEU A 83 -32.14 0.90 -15.47
N SER A 84 -33.05 1.82 -15.79
CA SER A 84 -33.97 1.69 -16.93
C SER A 84 -33.53 2.55 -18.12
N PHE A 85 -32.92 1.94 -19.13
CA PHE A 85 -32.44 2.66 -20.32
C PHE A 85 -33.52 2.70 -21.41
N SER A 86 -33.61 3.81 -22.13
CA SER A 86 -34.56 4.00 -23.24
C SER A 86 -34.16 3.27 -24.52
N SER A 87 -32.98 2.65 -24.55
CA SER A 87 -32.37 2.02 -25.72
C SER A 87 -31.48 0.87 -25.29
N ASP A 88 -31.60 -0.28 -25.96
CA ASP A 88 -30.75 -1.45 -25.75
C ASP A 88 -29.27 -1.15 -26.03
N LEU A 89 -28.99 -0.26 -26.98
CA LEU A 89 -27.63 0.17 -27.29
C LEU A 89 -27.01 0.93 -26.11
N SER A 90 -27.79 1.81 -25.47
CA SER A 90 -27.32 2.56 -24.29
C SER A 90 -27.13 1.64 -23.09
N TYR A 91 -28.01 0.66 -22.89
CA TYR A 91 -27.85 -0.36 -21.86
C TYR A 91 -26.59 -1.22 -22.07
N LEU A 92 -26.36 -1.68 -23.29
CA LEU A 92 -25.19 -2.47 -23.65
C LEU A 92 -23.90 -1.67 -23.47
N ALA A 93 -23.88 -0.40 -23.89
CA ALA A 93 -22.74 0.49 -23.71
C ALA A 93 -22.42 0.69 -22.22
N PHE A 94 -23.44 0.94 -21.40
CA PHE A 94 -23.28 1.08 -19.95
C PHE A 94 -22.71 -0.19 -19.32
N LYS A 95 -23.31 -1.35 -19.59
CA LYS A 95 -22.83 -2.64 -19.05
C LYS A 95 -21.40 -2.94 -19.48
N SER A 96 -21.06 -2.66 -20.73
CA SER A 96 -19.71 -2.87 -21.24
C SER A 96 -18.69 -1.99 -20.52
N ALA A 97 -19.02 -0.72 -20.29
CA ALA A 97 -18.18 0.20 -19.54
C ALA A 97 -18.06 -0.21 -18.06
N TYR A 98 -19.16 -0.63 -17.44
CA TYR A 98 -19.18 -1.12 -16.06
C TYR A 98 -18.28 -2.34 -15.88
N TYR A 99 -18.44 -3.39 -16.71
CA TYR A 99 -17.60 -4.58 -16.60
C TYR A 99 -16.15 -4.32 -17.00
N LEU A 100 -15.88 -3.33 -17.84
CA LEU A 100 -14.51 -2.88 -18.10
C LEU A 100 -13.89 -2.24 -16.85
N ALA A 101 -14.64 -1.41 -16.12
CA ALA A 101 -14.20 -0.85 -14.83
C ALA A 101 -13.96 -1.97 -13.81
N VAL A 102 -14.92 -2.90 -13.62
CA VAL A 102 -14.74 -4.04 -12.70
C VAL A 102 -13.55 -4.93 -13.11
N TYR A 103 -13.31 -5.11 -14.41
CA TYR A 103 -12.13 -5.81 -14.90
C TYR A 103 -10.83 -5.09 -14.50
N LEU A 104 -10.76 -3.77 -14.68
CA LEU A 104 -9.60 -2.97 -14.31
C LEU A 104 -9.40 -2.96 -12.79
N GLU A 105 -10.48 -2.87 -12.00
CA GLU A 105 -10.46 -3.01 -10.55
C GLU A 105 -9.86 -4.36 -10.13
N GLY A 106 -10.32 -5.45 -10.73
CA GLY A 106 -9.76 -6.79 -10.47
C GLY A 106 -8.27 -6.88 -10.82
N ALA A 107 -7.85 -6.32 -11.94
CA ALA A 107 -6.43 -6.25 -12.31
C ALA A 107 -5.61 -5.37 -11.33
N GLY A 108 -6.19 -4.26 -10.86
CA GLY A 108 -5.61 -3.38 -9.85
C GLY A 108 -5.48 -4.05 -8.49
N LEU A 109 -6.48 -4.82 -8.07
CA LEU A 109 -6.45 -5.64 -6.86
C LEU A 109 -5.36 -6.71 -6.91
N TYR A 110 -5.16 -7.35 -8.06
CA TYR A 110 -4.04 -8.27 -8.24
C TYR A 110 -2.69 -7.56 -7.99
N ILE A 111 -2.49 -6.39 -8.62
CA ILE A 111 -1.28 -5.59 -8.42
C ILE A 111 -1.12 -5.25 -6.94
N LEU A 112 -2.19 -4.81 -6.28
CA LEU A 112 -2.21 -4.49 -4.85
C LEU A 112 -1.77 -5.68 -3.99
N PHE A 113 -2.30 -6.88 -4.20
CA PHE A 113 -1.85 -8.05 -3.43
C PHE A 113 -0.38 -8.40 -3.69
N MET A 114 0.05 -8.33 -4.95
CA MET A 114 1.42 -8.67 -5.33
C MET A 114 2.44 -7.62 -4.85
N THR A 115 2.10 -6.32 -4.86
CA THR A 115 2.97 -5.28 -4.29
C THR A 115 3.08 -5.40 -2.78
N ALA A 116 1.97 -5.70 -2.08
CA ALA A 116 2.02 -5.98 -0.64
C ALA A 116 2.93 -7.17 -0.33
N LEU A 117 2.81 -8.26 -1.08
CA LEU A 117 3.66 -9.43 -0.92
C LEU A 117 5.13 -9.10 -1.19
N ALA A 118 5.42 -8.33 -2.24
CA ALA A 118 6.78 -7.93 -2.57
C ALA A 118 7.40 -7.07 -1.46
N VAL A 119 6.68 -6.07 -0.94
CA VAL A 119 7.11 -5.21 0.16
C VAL A 119 7.26 -6.01 1.46
N HIS A 120 6.35 -6.95 1.73
CA HIS A 120 6.45 -7.84 2.87
C HIS A 120 7.74 -8.69 2.81
N ASN A 121 8.05 -9.25 1.65
CA ASN A 121 9.25 -10.05 1.42
C ASN A 121 10.54 -9.22 1.57
N ILE A 122 10.49 -7.92 1.25
CA ILE A 122 11.62 -7.01 1.48
C ILE A 122 11.88 -6.83 2.97
N GLY A 123 10.83 -6.80 3.80
CA GLY A 123 10.95 -6.82 5.26
C GLY A 123 11.63 -8.08 5.83
N LEU A 124 11.97 -9.06 4.99
CA LEU A 124 12.70 -10.27 5.40
C LEU A 124 14.18 -10.25 4.94
N LEU A 125 14.62 -9.21 4.24
CA LEU A 125 15.97 -9.12 3.69
C LEU A 125 16.96 -8.50 4.69
N PRO A 126 18.26 -8.81 4.58
CA PRO A 126 19.29 -8.15 5.39
C PRO A 126 19.40 -6.68 4.99
N LEU A 127 19.74 -5.84 5.96
CA LEU A 127 19.54 -4.40 5.89
C LEU A 127 20.88 -3.65 6.02
N ARG A 128 21.12 -2.67 5.14
CA ARG A 128 22.35 -1.85 5.19
C ARG A 128 22.35 -0.90 6.36
N LEU A 129 23.47 -0.84 7.08
CA LEU A 129 23.67 0.04 8.24
C LEU A 129 23.41 1.52 7.91
N ASP A 130 23.92 1.98 6.77
CA ASP A 130 23.79 3.40 6.35
C ASP A 130 22.34 3.78 5.98
N ALA A 131 21.53 2.78 5.63
CA ALA A 131 20.13 2.97 5.30
C ALA A 131 19.25 3.25 6.53
N LEU A 132 19.65 2.73 7.70
CA LEU A 132 18.97 3.02 8.99
C LEU A 132 18.96 4.53 9.29
N TYR A 133 19.94 5.26 8.73
CA TYR A 133 20.15 6.68 9.00
C TYR A 133 19.61 7.61 7.90
N SER A 134 19.25 7.11 6.71
CA SER A 134 18.98 7.98 5.56
C SER A 134 17.69 7.76 4.79
N ASP A 135 17.06 6.57 4.78
CA ASP A 135 16.06 6.31 3.71
C ASP A 135 14.86 5.38 4.01
N PHE A 136 14.63 4.94 5.25
CA PHE A 136 13.46 4.09 5.54
C PHE A 136 12.10 4.76 5.28
N HIS A 137 12.06 6.08 5.45
CA HIS A 137 10.87 6.85 5.15
C HIS A 137 10.54 6.82 3.64
N SER A 138 11.53 6.63 2.78
CA SER A 138 11.34 6.58 1.32
C SER A 138 10.55 5.33 0.89
N ILE A 139 10.82 4.16 1.50
CA ILE A 139 9.98 2.96 1.28
C ILE A 139 8.56 3.20 1.80
N GLY A 140 8.43 3.67 3.04
CA GLY A 140 7.11 3.92 3.63
C GLY A 140 6.29 4.94 2.85
N THR A 141 6.95 5.97 2.29
CA THR A 141 6.35 7.02 1.46
C THR A 141 5.90 6.51 0.10
N ILE A 142 6.73 5.71 -0.59
CA ILE A 142 6.28 5.12 -1.86
C ILE A 142 5.09 4.19 -1.61
N TYR A 143 5.17 3.36 -0.57
CA TYR A 143 4.09 2.43 -0.26
C TYR A 143 2.79 3.13 0.17
N SER A 144 2.89 4.26 0.88
CA SER A 144 1.73 5.09 1.20
C SER A 144 1.12 5.71 -0.06
N GLN A 145 1.93 6.11 -1.06
CA GLN A 145 1.40 6.57 -2.35
C GLN A 145 0.58 5.48 -3.06
N PHE A 146 1.07 4.24 -3.10
CA PHE A 146 0.30 3.11 -3.65
C PHE A 146 -1.03 2.93 -2.90
N THR A 147 -1.00 3.02 -1.57
CA THR A 147 -2.21 2.89 -0.72
C THR A 147 -3.19 4.03 -0.98
N ILE A 148 -2.72 5.26 -1.11
CA ILE A 148 -3.54 6.43 -1.42
C ILE A 148 -4.21 6.26 -2.79
N CYS A 149 -3.48 5.81 -3.81
CA CYS A 149 -4.07 5.55 -5.13
C CYS A 149 -5.19 4.50 -5.05
N ALA A 150 -4.96 3.38 -4.36
CA ALA A 150 -6.00 2.36 -4.15
C ALA A 150 -7.21 2.90 -3.38
N ALA A 151 -6.97 3.74 -2.38
CA ALA A 151 -8.04 4.35 -1.59
C ALA A 151 -8.83 5.42 -2.37
N MET A 152 -8.21 6.12 -3.34
CA MET A 152 -8.93 6.99 -4.28
C MET A 152 -9.89 6.19 -5.16
N VAL A 153 -9.48 5.04 -5.68
CA VAL A 153 -10.35 4.12 -6.44
C VAL A 153 -11.55 3.71 -5.59
N TYR A 154 -11.30 3.30 -4.35
CA TYR A 154 -12.34 2.98 -3.37
C TYR A 154 -13.32 4.13 -3.12
N ILE A 155 -12.85 5.37 -2.97
CA ILE A 155 -13.72 6.54 -2.80
C ILE A 155 -14.62 6.76 -4.01
N VAL A 156 -14.07 6.69 -5.24
CA VAL A 156 -14.86 6.95 -6.45
C VAL A 156 -15.89 5.84 -6.69
N TRP A 157 -15.55 4.58 -6.40
CA TRP A 157 -16.53 3.49 -6.36
C TRP A 157 -17.60 3.70 -5.29
N GLY A 158 -17.25 4.18 -4.11
CA GLY A 158 -18.21 4.56 -3.07
C GLY A 158 -19.18 5.63 -3.56
N PHE A 159 -18.67 6.67 -4.22
CA PHE A 159 -19.50 7.71 -4.80
C PHE A 159 -20.43 7.19 -5.89
N PHE A 160 -19.95 6.27 -6.75
CA PHE A 160 -20.78 5.59 -7.74
C PHE A 160 -21.96 4.87 -7.09
N GLN A 161 -21.72 4.12 -6.01
CA GLN A 161 -22.76 3.34 -5.31
C GLN A 161 -23.76 4.21 -4.52
N ILE A 162 -23.37 5.44 -4.14
CA ILE A 162 -24.28 6.44 -3.55
C ILE A 162 -25.18 7.05 -4.64
N VAL A 163 -24.64 7.32 -5.83
CA VAL A 163 -25.33 8.12 -6.87
C VAL A 163 -26.12 7.27 -7.87
N VAL A 164 -25.70 6.04 -8.15
CA VAL A 164 -26.19 5.26 -9.31
C VAL A 164 -26.79 3.91 -8.89
N PRO A 165 -28.13 3.81 -8.98
CA PRO A 165 -29.04 4.22 -7.88
C PRO A 165 -28.52 3.82 -6.48
N PRO A 166 -28.89 4.53 -5.40
CA PRO A 166 -28.33 4.28 -4.07
C PRO A 166 -28.45 2.82 -3.62
N GLN A 167 -27.32 2.11 -3.51
CA GLN A 167 -27.28 0.68 -3.19
C GLN A 167 -26.91 0.38 -1.73
N PHE A 168 -26.56 1.39 -0.94
CA PHE A 168 -26.24 1.21 0.47
C PHE A 168 -27.48 0.94 1.36
N SER A 169 -28.65 0.74 0.75
CA SER A 169 -29.81 0.08 1.37
C SER A 169 -29.62 -1.44 1.53
N SER A 170 -28.77 -2.07 0.71
CA SER A 170 -28.49 -3.50 0.78
C SER A 170 -27.37 -3.81 1.76
N LEU A 171 -27.66 -4.69 2.74
CA LEU A 171 -26.66 -5.24 3.66
C LEU A 171 -25.44 -5.82 2.93
N GLN A 172 -25.66 -6.37 1.73
CA GLN A 172 -24.61 -6.98 0.93
C GLN A 172 -23.61 -5.95 0.41
N THR A 173 -24.09 -4.81 -0.09
CA THR A 173 -23.24 -3.71 -0.57
C THR A 173 -22.48 -3.06 0.59
N ILE A 174 -23.12 -2.92 1.76
CA ILE A 174 -22.46 -2.44 2.99
C ILE A 174 -21.32 -3.38 3.41
N ILE A 175 -21.58 -4.69 3.47
CA ILE A 175 -20.57 -5.69 3.84
C ILE A 175 -19.43 -5.69 2.83
N TRP A 176 -19.74 -5.65 1.53
CA TRP A 176 -18.76 -5.61 0.45
C TRP A 176 -17.80 -4.43 0.61
N PHE A 177 -18.37 -3.24 0.73
CA PHE A 177 -17.60 -2.01 0.78
C PHE A 177 -16.81 -1.88 2.09
N SER A 178 -17.41 -2.29 3.23
CA SER A 178 -16.72 -2.37 4.53
C SER A 178 -15.60 -3.40 4.52
N GLY A 179 -15.80 -4.54 3.86
CA GLY A 179 -14.78 -5.56 3.68
C GLY A 179 -13.59 -5.03 2.88
N PHE A 180 -13.83 -4.26 1.83
CA PHE A 180 -12.77 -3.63 1.05
C PHE A 180 -11.95 -2.62 1.87
N ALA A 181 -12.60 -1.83 2.73
CA ALA A 181 -11.89 -0.94 3.67
C ALA A 181 -10.93 -1.73 4.58
N LEU A 182 -11.35 -2.88 5.10
CA LEU A 182 -10.48 -3.75 5.90
C LEU A 182 -9.31 -4.29 5.08
N VAL A 183 -9.54 -4.66 3.82
CA VAL A 183 -8.47 -5.08 2.90
C VAL A 183 -7.46 -3.94 2.68
N LEU A 184 -7.91 -2.69 2.50
CA LEU A 184 -7.02 -1.53 2.37
C LEU A 184 -6.20 -1.26 3.64
N PHE A 185 -6.81 -1.40 4.82
CA PHE A 185 -6.07 -1.31 6.08
C PHE A 185 -5.01 -2.41 6.22
N ALA A 186 -5.38 -3.65 5.92
CA ALA A 186 -4.46 -4.78 5.94
C ALA A 186 -3.33 -4.61 4.91
N TYR A 187 -3.67 -4.12 3.72
CA TYR A 187 -2.72 -3.78 2.66
C TYR A 187 -1.67 -2.77 3.15
N PHE A 188 -2.09 -1.72 3.86
CA PHE A 188 -1.14 -0.74 4.39
C PHE A 188 -0.29 -1.31 5.53
N LEU A 189 -0.93 -1.92 6.53
CA LEU A 189 -0.29 -2.26 7.80
C LEU A 189 0.60 -3.50 7.72
N LEU A 190 0.18 -4.57 7.03
CA LEU A 190 0.91 -5.85 7.09
C LEU A 190 2.33 -5.78 6.50
N PRO A 191 2.54 -5.20 5.30
CA PRO A 191 3.88 -5.13 4.74
C PRO A 191 4.77 -4.15 5.49
N GLN A 192 4.21 -3.04 6.00
CA GLN A 192 4.93 -2.10 6.83
C GLN A 192 5.32 -2.67 8.20
N TYR A 193 4.49 -3.55 8.77
CA TYR A 193 4.84 -4.28 9.98
C TYR A 193 6.04 -5.21 9.77
N SER A 194 6.15 -5.85 8.59
CA SER A 194 7.33 -6.64 8.22
C SER A 194 8.61 -5.79 8.25
N ILE A 195 8.55 -4.61 7.63
CA ILE A 195 9.67 -3.65 7.61
C ILE A 195 9.97 -3.14 9.03
N HIS A 196 8.96 -2.84 9.83
CA HIS A 196 9.13 -2.43 11.22
C HIS A 196 9.88 -3.51 12.03
N LYS A 197 9.49 -4.78 11.89
CA LYS A 197 10.16 -5.91 12.55
C LYS A 197 11.64 -6.01 12.12
N MET A 198 11.90 -5.84 10.83
CA MET A 198 13.27 -5.79 10.26
C MET A 198 14.11 -4.65 10.87
N MET A 199 13.52 -3.46 11.01
CA MET A 199 14.19 -2.30 11.62
C MET A 199 14.52 -2.56 13.09
N ILE A 200 13.58 -3.11 13.86
CA ILE A 200 13.80 -3.44 15.28
C ILE A 200 14.86 -4.51 15.45
N SER A 201 14.82 -5.60 14.67
CA SER A 201 15.81 -6.68 14.78
C SER A 201 17.21 -6.17 14.47
N THR A 202 17.34 -5.38 13.41
CA THR A 202 18.62 -4.77 13.02
C THR A 202 19.11 -3.80 14.09
N LYS A 203 18.23 -2.96 14.65
CA LYS A 203 18.58 -2.04 15.74
C LYS A 203 19.08 -2.80 16.98
N LYS A 204 18.42 -3.91 17.33
CA LYS A 204 18.78 -4.73 18.50
C LYS A 204 20.13 -5.43 18.32
N GLU A 205 20.34 -6.12 17.19
CA GLU A 205 21.61 -6.79 16.88
C GLU A 205 22.78 -5.81 16.93
N ARG A 206 22.57 -4.59 16.39
CA ARG A 206 23.59 -3.55 16.42
C ARG A 206 23.80 -2.99 17.81
N PHE A 207 22.75 -2.77 18.60
CA PHE A 207 22.91 -2.35 20.00
C PHE A 207 23.71 -3.36 20.81
N GLU A 208 23.50 -4.66 20.60
CA GLU A 208 24.28 -5.73 21.23
C GLU A 208 25.75 -5.71 20.79
N LEU A 209 26.02 -5.56 19.49
CA LEU A 209 27.38 -5.39 18.97
C LEU A 209 28.05 -4.13 19.52
N PHE A 210 27.35 -3.00 19.56
CA PHE A 210 27.86 -1.74 20.12
C PHE A 210 28.12 -1.85 21.61
N SER A 211 27.22 -2.48 22.37
CA SER A 211 27.42 -2.71 23.81
C SER A 211 28.66 -3.58 24.06
N SER A 212 28.89 -4.60 23.22
CA SER A 212 30.10 -5.43 23.30
C SER A 212 31.38 -4.65 22.98
N GLN A 213 31.35 -3.80 21.95
CA GLN A 213 32.48 -2.95 21.57
C GLN A 213 32.74 -1.84 22.59
N LEU A 214 31.70 -1.22 23.14
CA LEU A 214 31.82 -0.22 24.19
C LEU A 214 32.39 -0.85 25.47
N LYS A 215 31.97 -2.07 25.83
CA LYS A 215 32.54 -2.79 26.96
C LYS A 215 34.03 -3.07 26.75
N ALA A 216 34.40 -3.60 25.59
CA ALA A 216 35.80 -3.84 25.23
C ALA A 216 36.62 -2.53 25.18
N ALA A 217 36.02 -1.45 24.67
CA ALA A 217 36.63 -0.12 24.58
C ALA A 217 36.55 0.67 25.88
N MET A 218 35.84 0.21 26.92
CA MET A 218 35.89 0.77 28.26
C MET A 218 36.89 0.01 29.13
N ASP A 219 37.06 -1.29 28.92
CA ASP A 219 38.02 -2.10 29.66
C ASP A 219 39.50 -1.70 29.39
N GLY A 220 39.80 -1.03 28.26
CA GLY A 220 41.16 -0.57 27.90
C GLY A 220 41.57 0.86 28.35
N PRO A 221 40.74 1.92 28.17
CA PRO A 221 41.15 3.31 28.39
C PRO A 221 41.16 3.76 29.85
N PHE A 222 40.48 3.06 30.75
CA PHE A 222 40.57 3.33 32.19
C PHE A 222 41.94 2.94 32.76
N GLU A 223 42.74 2.15 32.04
CA GLU A 223 44.13 1.84 32.40
C GLU A 223 45.15 2.81 31.74
N VAL A 224 44.92 3.27 30.50
CA VAL A 224 45.76 4.30 29.83
C VAL A 224 44.93 5.20 28.88
N PRO A 225 44.74 6.49 29.20
CA PRO A 225 44.03 7.43 28.33
C PRO A 225 44.93 7.90 27.19
N THR A 226 44.68 7.40 25.97
CA THR A 226 45.28 7.88 24.72
C THR A 226 44.23 8.62 23.88
N ASP A 227 44.67 9.56 23.04
CA ASP A 227 43.77 10.35 22.17
C ASP A 227 42.93 9.47 21.22
N GLU A 228 43.47 8.33 20.77
CA GLU A 228 42.74 7.33 19.97
C GLU A 228 41.58 6.70 20.74
N ASN A 229 41.76 6.39 22.02
CA ASN A 229 40.72 5.81 22.87
C ASN A 229 39.58 6.80 23.15
N VAL A 230 39.92 8.08 23.34
CA VAL A 230 38.93 9.16 23.50
C VAL A 230 38.16 9.41 22.20
N SER A 231 38.83 9.37 21.04
CA SER A 231 38.18 9.45 19.74
C SER A 231 37.22 8.28 19.50
N CYS A 232 37.65 7.05 19.80
CA CYS A 232 36.81 5.86 19.71
C CYS A 232 35.56 5.97 20.60
N LEU A 233 35.71 6.40 21.86
CA LEU A 233 34.57 6.61 22.76
C LEU A 233 33.58 7.67 22.22
N LYS A 234 34.09 8.76 21.64
CA LYS A 234 33.26 9.80 21.02
C LYS A 234 32.46 9.26 19.83
N ASP A 235 33.10 8.47 18.97
CA ASP A 235 32.43 7.83 17.84
C ASP A 235 31.33 6.87 18.30
N VAL A 236 31.59 6.08 19.34
CA VAL A 236 30.60 5.17 19.93
C VAL A 236 29.40 5.92 20.52
N LEU A 237 29.63 7.02 21.26
CA LEU A 237 28.55 7.86 21.79
C LEU A 237 27.73 8.52 20.67
N MET A 238 28.39 8.93 19.59
CA MET A 238 27.71 9.54 18.45
C MET A 238 26.81 8.53 17.73
N VAL A 239 27.23 7.26 17.65
CA VAL A 239 26.39 6.19 17.09
C VAL A 239 25.22 5.86 18.02
N GLN A 240 25.42 5.84 19.34
CA GLN A 240 24.34 5.64 20.31
C GLN A 240 23.26 6.74 20.22
N ASP A 241 23.66 8.01 20.16
CA ASP A 241 22.72 9.13 19.99
C ASP A 241 21.93 9.03 18.69
N LYS A 242 22.59 8.64 17.59
CA LYS A 242 21.91 8.39 16.30
C LYS A 242 20.94 7.22 16.35
N LEU A 243 21.27 6.11 17.02
CA LEU A 243 20.37 4.97 17.20
C LEU A 243 19.14 5.30 18.05
N ASN A 244 19.31 6.16 19.06
CA ASN A 244 18.21 6.62 19.90
C ASN A 244 17.25 7.57 19.15
N LYS A 245 17.75 8.34 18.18
CA LYS A 245 16.94 9.24 17.34
C LYS A 245 16.28 8.56 16.14
N MET A 246 16.51 7.26 15.95
CA MET A 246 15.96 6.50 14.82
C MET A 246 14.44 6.33 14.96
N SER A 247 13.70 6.56 13.87
CA SER A 247 12.26 6.33 13.81
C SER A 247 11.93 4.84 14.02
N GLU A 248 10.96 4.56 14.89
CA GLU A 248 10.54 3.18 15.17
C GLU A 248 9.76 2.57 14.00
N TRP A 249 9.04 3.38 13.22
CA TRP A 249 8.23 2.94 12.10
C TRP A 249 8.78 3.44 10.76
N PRO A 250 8.55 2.70 9.65
CA PRO A 250 8.96 3.13 8.32
C PRO A 250 8.07 4.26 7.75
N PHE A 251 6.99 4.61 8.44
CA PHE A 251 6.07 5.70 8.10
C PHE A 251 5.89 6.65 9.27
N GLY A 252 5.40 7.85 8.99
CA GLY A 252 5.13 8.87 9.99
C GLY A 252 3.66 8.87 10.39
N TRP A 253 3.38 9.55 11.49
CA TRP A 253 2.01 9.68 12.01
C TRP A 253 1.06 10.33 11.00
N ARG A 254 1.57 11.24 10.17
CA ARG A 254 0.81 11.94 9.14
C ARG A 254 0.32 10.97 8.05
N GLU A 255 1.17 10.06 7.58
CA GLU A 255 0.82 9.10 6.54
C GLU A 255 -0.24 8.11 7.05
N LEU A 256 -0.10 7.66 8.31
CA LEU A 256 -1.10 6.83 8.97
C LEU A 256 -2.45 7.55 9.09
N LEU A 257 -2.44 8.81 9.56
CA LEU A 257 -3.66 9.61 9.67
C LEU A 257 -4.33 9.83 8.33
N TYR A 258 -3.57 10.16 7.27
CA TYR A 258 -4.14 10.32 5.94
C TYR A 258 -4.84 9.06 5.46
N ILE A 259 -4.20 7.90 5.59
CA ILE A 259 -4.77 6.63 5.14
C ILE A 259 -6.00 6.25 5.96
N ALA A 260 -5.94 6.44 7.30
CA ALA A 260 -7.08 6.21 8.16
C ALA A 260 -8.26 7.11 7.76
N VAL A 261 -8.04 8.41 7.56
CA VAL A 261 -9.10 9.35 7.17
C VAL A 261 -9.69 9.00 5.80
N VAL A 262 -8.84 8.72 4.81
CA VAL A 262 -9.29 8.40 3.43
C VAL A 262 -10.13 7.12 3.40
N ILE A 263 -9.80 6.11 4.22
CA ILE A 263 -10.60 4.87 4.31
C ILE A 263 -11.88 5.10 5.13
N LEU A 264 -11.83 5.91 6.17
CA LEU A 264 -12.97 6.16 7.06
C LEU A 264 -14.03 7.07 6.43
N ILE A 265 -13.66 8.02 5.56
CA ILE A 265 -14.63 8.95 4.93
C ILE A 265 -15.77 8.19 4.24
N PRO A 266 -15.53 7.23 3.33
CA PRO A 266 -16.60 6.47 2.69
C PRO A 266 -17.46 5.66 3.68
N LEU A 267 -16.86 5.10 4.73
CA LEU A 267 -17.61 4.38 5.77
C LEU A 267 -18.53 5.30 6.57
N ILE A 268 -18.07 6.50 6.90
CA ILE A 268 -18.87 7.52 7.59
C ILE A 268 -20.03 7.96 6.69
N LEU A 269 -19.78 8.15 5.39
CA LEU A 269 -20.85 8.49 4.44
C LEU A 269 -21.93 7.41 4.39
N ILE A 270 -21.56 6.13 4.35
CA ILE A 270 -22.51 5.00 4.42
C ILE A 270 -23.30 5.03 5.73
N MET A 271 -22.63 5.22 6.86
CA MET A 271 -23.30 5.31 8.16
C MET A 271 -24.28 6.49 8.23
N LEU A 272 -23.92 7.63 7.65
CA LEU A 272 -24.80 8.80 7.55
C LEU A 272 -25.99 8.54 6.62
N GLU A 273 -25.79 7.88 5.48
CA GLU A 273 -26.86 7.53 4.55
C GLU A 273 -27.89 6.60 5.20
N ILE A 274 -27.41 5.58 5.95
CA ILE A 274 -28.24 4.68 6.75
C ILE A 274 -28.98 5.45 7.86
N ALA A 275 -28.26 6.29 8.62
CA ALA A 275 -28.83 7.02 9.76
C ALA A 275 -29.84 8.09 9.35
N LEU A 276 -29.63 8.76 8.23
CA LEU A 276 -30.52 9.78 7.68
C LEU A 276 -31.69 9.19 6.89
N GLY A 277 -31.75 7.87 6.71
CA GLY A 277 -32.84 7.18 6.02
C GLY A 277 -32.95 7.53 4.54
N ILE A 278 -31.88 8.08 3.94
CA ILE A 278 -31.85 8.46 2.52
C ILE A 278 -31.96 7.20 1.64
N ALA A 279 -31.53 6.05 2.16
CA ALA A 279 -31.64 4.73 1.54
C ALA A 279 -33.09 4.15 1.51
N GLY A 280 -34.10 4.91 1.95
CA GLY A 280 -35.50 4.48 2.06
C GLY A 280 -36.53 5.35 1.32
N ILE A 281 -36.11 6.25 0.41
CA ILE A 281 -37.00 7.04 -0.45
C ILE A 281 -36.77 6.65 -1.92
#